data_AF-A0A7S0A2U8-F1
#
_entry.id   AF-A0A7S0A2U8-F1
#
_cell.length_a   1.000
_cell.length_b   1.000
_cell.length_c   1.000
_cell.angle_alpha   90.00
_cell.angle_beta   90.00
_cell.angle_gamma   90.00
#
_symmetry.space_group_name_H-M   'P 1'
#
loop_
_entity.id
_entity.type
_entity.pdbx_description
1 polymer ?
#
loop_
_entity_poly.entity_id
_entity_poly.type
_entity_poly.pdbx_seq_one_letter_code
_entity_poly.pdbx_strand_id
1 'polypeptide(L)'
;MSAAYLHGDGSPPPDGHAIRTVHEANRAKKAVETNMKAIENRINFFKREEEKIWRDLAEVRRQAATIEEGRSRTIEKKLADRAIQQERDLITRQNKAKAAATKSASLEQRKRNQFLHMREKQLAGQEQRRASQDILRQKKMQEAQARLTNSERAVAIQRAQLEARLKANQDKAVRLERMREQQEMERLAAENEVQEAESRLPQLEAEELVCLQRLQNSRIVTQSVLEELETSLGSRSSVTNLLRQKNKGQEHLDSAPGLQGGITEDEADYSPEDLEHAVAAGLASVETR
;
A
#
# COMPACT_ATOMS: atom_id res chain seq x y z
N MET A 1 55.30 -53.50 -3.13
CA MET A 1 53.92 -53.64 -3.62
C MET A 1 53.02 -52.96 -2.61
N SER A 2 52.43 -51.83 -3.03
CA SER A 2 51.75 -50.85 -2.18
C SER A 2 50.45 -51.37 -1.60
N ALA A 3 50.31 -51.27 -0.27
CA ALA A 3 49.05 -51.43 0.43
C ALA A 3 48.29 -50.11 0.38
N ALA A 4 47.26 -50.04 -0.47
CA ALA A 4 46.34 -48.91 -0.54
C ALA A 4 45.33 -49.00 0.61
N TYR A 5 45.48 -48.12 1.60
CA TYR A 5 44.45 -47.81 2.58
C TYR A 5 43.27 -47.12 1.88
N LEU A 6 42.21 -47.88 1.60
CA LEU A 6 40.89 -47.32 1.29
C LEU A 6 40.28 -46.82 2.60
N HIS A 7 40.53 -45.56 2.95
CA HIS A 7 39.69 -44.83 3.90
C HIS A 7 38.31 -44.68 3.25
N GLY A 8 37.39 -45.55 3.62
CA GLY A 8 35.97 -45.38 3.38
C GLY A 8 35.52 -44.14 4.13
N ASP A 9 35.40 -43.05 3.38
CA ASP A 9 34.84 -41.78 3.80
C ASP A 9 33.38 -42.03 4.21
N GLY A 10 33.18 -42.28 5.51
CA GLY A 10 31.87 -42.42 6.14
C GLY A 10 31.19 -41.06 6.22
N SER A 11 30.92 -40.45 5.07
CA SER A 11 30.13 -39.24 4.96
C SER A 11 28.74 -39.56 5.53
N PRO A 12 28.31 -38.94 6.64
CA PRO A 12 26.96 -39.09 7.12
C PRO A 12 26.00 -38.65 6.00
N PRO A 13 24.87 -39.36 5.82
CA PRO A 13 23.91 -39.00 4.78
C PRO A 13 23.55 -37.52 4.92
N PRO A 14 23.74 -36.69 3.88
CA PRO A 14 23.45 -35.28 3.95
C PRO A 14 21.94 -35.11 4.18
N ASP A 15 21.63 -34.39 5.25
CA ASP A 15 20.32 -33.85 5.57
C ASP A 15 19.18 -34.88 5.61
N GLY A 16 19.19 -35.64 6.71
CA GLY A 16 17.95 -36.21 7.24
C GLY A 16 16.99 -35.08 7.60
N HIS A 17 16.19 -34.63 6.63
CA HIS A 17 14.98 -33.86 6.90
C HIS A 17 14.08 -34.72 7.78
N ALA A 18 14.20 -34.54 9.10
CA ALA A 18 13.31 -35.14 10.06
C ALA A 18 11.88 -34.83 9.61
N ILE A 19 11.08 -35.88 9.38
CA ILE A 19 9.71 -35.77 8.90
C ILE A 19 8.96 -34.91 9.92
N ARG A 20 8.68 -33.65 9.56
CA ARG A 20 8.04 -32.69 10.46
C ARG A 20 6.59 -33.12 10.66
N THR A 21 6.14 -33.06 11.90
CA THR A 21 4.70 -33.24 12.17
C THR A 21 3.92 -32.05 11.63
N VAL A 22 2.64 -32.24 11.26
CA VAL A 22 1.77 -31.14 10.77
C VAL A 22 1.74 -29.95 11.75
N HIS A 23 1.76 -30.22 13.05
CA HIS A 23 1.81 -29.17 14.07
C HIS A 23 3.14 -28.41 14.09
N GLU A 24 4.24 -29.10 13.85
CA GLU A 24 5.57 -28.50 13.75
C GLU A 24 5.70 -27.66 12.48
N ALA A 25 5.21 -28.15 11.33
CA ALA A 25 5.12 -27.38 10.10
C ALA A 25 4.28 -26.11 10.30
N ASN A 26 3.11 -26.21 10.94
CA ASN A 26 2.28 -25.04 11.26
C ASN A 26 2.96 -24.04 12.21
N ARG A 27 3.74 -24.50 13.18
CA ARG A 27 4.54 -23.61 14.05
C ARG A 27 5.64 -22.90 13.27
N ALA A 28 6.36 -23.64 12.43
CA ALA A 28 7.40 -23.08 11.56
C ALA A 28 6.80 -22.03 10.61
N LYS A 29 5.67 -22.34 9.95
CA LYS A 29 4.94 -21.40 9.10
C LYS A 29 4.62 -20.10 9.83
N LYS A 30 4.03 -20.18 11.03
CA LYS A 30 3.68 -18.99 11.82
C LYS A 30 4.90 -18.15 12.22
N ALA A 31 6.02 -18.79 12.54
CA ALA A 31 7.27 -18.10 12.84
C ALA A 31 7.78 -17.34 11.61
N VAL A 32 7.82 -18.01 10.45
CA VAL A 32 8.23 -17.40 9.18
C VAL A 32 7.29 -16.26 8.79
N GLU A 33 5.96 -16.43 8.87
CA GLU A 33 4.98 -15.39 8.60
C GLU A 33 5.12 -14.18 9.52
N THR A 34 5.43 -14.39 10.80
CA THR A 34 5.68 -13.30 11.75
C THR A 34 6.92 -12.52 11.35
N ASN A 35 7.99 -13.21 10.92
CA ASN A 35 9.21 -12.57 10.42
C ASN A 35 8.92 -11.79 9.11
N MET A 36 8.19 -12.39 8.17
CA MET A 36 7.77 -11.73 6.94
C MET A 36 7.02 -10.42 7.23
N LYS A 37 6.04 -10.44 8.15
CA LYS A 37 5.31 -9.24 8.56
C LYS A 37 6.22 -8.18 9.19
N ALA A 38 7.22 -8.60 9.97
CA ALA A 38 8.19 -7.68 10.55
C ALA A 38 9.07 -7.01 9.47
N ILE A 39 9.50 -7.76 8.44
CA ILE A 39 10.22 -7.22 7.28
C ILE A 39 9.33 -6.27 6.46
N GLU A 40 8.09 -6.66 6.17
CA GLU A 40 7.12 -5.82 5.46
C GLU A 40 6.85 -4.50 6.19
N ASN A 41 6.74 -4.53 7.52
CA ASN A 41 6.59 -3.33 8.34
C ASN A 41 7.81 -2.41 8.22
N ARG A 42 9.04 -2.96 8.22
CA ARG A 42 10.29 -2.20 8.02
C ARG A 42 10.36 -1.59 6.62
N ILE A 43 10.04 -2.36 5.57
CA ILE A 43 9.94 -1.87 4.19
C ILE A 43 8.96 -0.69 4.10
N ASN A 44 7.78 -0.82 4.70
CA ASN A 44 6.77 0.23 4.69
C ASN A 44 7.23 1.48 5.47
N PHE A 45 7.94 1.30 6.58
CA PHE A 45 8.56 2.40 7.30
C PHE A 45 9.56 3.15 6.44
N PHE A 46 10.49 2.45 5.77
CA PHE A 46 11.48 3.08 4.88
C PHE A 46 10.82 3.82 3.72
N LYS A 47 9.78 3.25 3.11
CA LYS A 47 9.01 3.91 2.04
C LYS A 47 8.36 5.22 2.50
N ARG A 48 7.78 5.24 3.71
CA ARG A 48 7.17 6.47 4.29
C ARG A 48 8.21 7.53 4.63
N GLU A 49 9.33 7.13 5.21
CA GLU A 49 10.43 8.05 5.53
C GLU A 49 11.04 8.65 4.27
N GLU A 50 11.22 7.86 3.21
CA GLU A 50 11.64 8.35 1.91
C GLU A 50 10.62 9.36 1.33
N GLU A 51 9.33 9.03 1.33
CA GLU A 51 8.28 9.93 0.86
C GLU A 51 8.26 11.25 1.64
N LYS A 52 8.49 11.19 2.96
CA LYS A 52 8.61 12.37 3.81
C LYS A 52 9.80 13.24 3.38
N ILE A 53 10.97 12.65 3.17
CA ILE A 53 12.17 13.36 2.67
C ILE A 53 11.88 14.05 1.33
N TRP A 54 11.22 13.36 0.40
CA TRP A 54 10.89 13.95 -0.90
C TRP A 54 9.87 15.09 -0.81
N ARG A 55 8.87 14.98 0.08
CA ARG A 55 7.92 16.07 0.36
C ARG A 55 8.61 17.29 0.96
N ASP A 56 9.47 17.09 1.96
CA ASP A 56 10.26 18.16 2.55
C ASP A 56 11.18 18.81 1.50
N LEU A 57 11.88 18.03 0.69
CA LEU A 57 12.75 18.55 -0.37
C LEU A 57 11.97 19.35 -1.44
N ALA A 58 10.77 18.90 -1.80
CA ALA A 58 9.89 19.61 -2.73
C ALA A 58 9.40 20.94 -2.13
N GLU A 59 9.08 20.96 -0.83
CA GLU A 59 8.74 22.20 -0.12
C GLU A 59 9.91 23.18 -0.13
N VAL A 60 11.12 22.71 0.17
CA VAL A 60 12.35 23.52 0.13
C VAL A 60 12.59 24.12 -1.26
N ARG A 61 12.46 23.31 -2.31
CA ARG A 61 12.57 23.80 -3.70
C ARG A 61 11.51 24.85 -4.03
N ARG A 62 10.27 24.68 -3.57
CA ARG A 62 9.19 25.66 -3.76
C ARG A 62 9.48 26.98 -3.01
N GLN A 63 9.99 26.90 -1.78
CA GLN A 63 10.39 28.07 -1.02
C GLN A 63 11.56 28.80 -1.69
N ALA A 64 12.57 28.07 -2.18
CA ALA A 64 13.69 28.62 -2.94
C ALA A 64 13.21 29.34 -4.21
N ALA A 65 12.31 28.71 -4.99
CA ALA A 65 11.71 29.32 -6.19
C ALA A 65 10.90 30.58 -5.85
N THR A 66 10.16 30.59 -4.74
CA THR A 66 9.40 31.78 -4.30
C THR A 66 10.34 32.94 -3.95
N ILE A 67 11.50 32.64 -3.34
CA ILE A 67 12.51 33.65 -3.01
C ILE A 67 13.19 34.19 -4.26
N GLU A 68 13.55 33.31 -5.20
CA GLU A 68 14.13 33.70 -6.48
C GLU A 68 13.16 34.53 -7.32
N GLU A 69 11.87 34.15 -7.34
CA GLU A 69 10.81 34.94 -7.97
C GLU A 69 10.66 36.31 -7.29
N GLY A 70 10.70 36.37 -5.95
CA GLY A 70 10.68 37.65 -5.22
C GLY A 70 11.86 38.56 -5.56
N ARG A 71 13.07 37.99 -5.72
CA ARG A 71 14.26 38.72 -6.20
C ARG A 71 14.06 39.20 -7.63
N SER A 72 13.56 38.34 -8.52
CA SER A 72 13.30 38.65 -9.93
C SER A 72 12.26 39.75 -10.09
N ARG A 73 11.12 39.67 -9.39
CA ARG A 73 10.08 40.71 -9.37
C ARG A 73 10.60 42.03 -8.83
N THR A 74 11.50 42.00 -7.85
CA THR A 74 12.11 43.23 -7.33
C THR A 74 13.02 43.89 -8.37
N ILE A 75 13.79 43.10 -9.12
CA ILE A 75 14.64 43.58 -10.22
C ILE A 75 13.77 44.08 -11.37
N GLU A 76 12.76 43.33 -11.77
CA GLU A 76 11.80 43.69 -12.81
C GLU A 76 11.05 44.97 -12.45
N LYS A 77 10.55 45.10 -11.21
CA LYS A 77 9.93 46.35 -10.73
C LYS A 77 10.88 47.53 -10.87
N LYS A 78 12.15 47.38 -10.48
CA LYS A 78 13.15 48.47 -10.65
C LYS A 78 13.37 48.84 -12.11
N LEU A 79 13.37 47.85 -13.01
CA LEU A 79 13.48 48.08 -14.45
C LEU A 79 12.22 48.74 -15.02
N ALA A 80 11.04 48.27 -14.62
CA ALA A 80 9.75 48.82 -15.01
C ALA A 80 9.58 50.25 -14.50
N ASP A 81 9.91 50.55 -13.24
CA ASP A 81 9.87 51.90 -12.69
C ASP A 81 10.79 52.84 -13.46
N ARG A 82 11.99 52.37 -13.84
CA ARG A 82 12.92 53.11 -14.70
C ARG A 82 12.35 53.33 -16.11
N ALA A 83 11.72 52.33 -16.70
CA ALA A 83 11.12 52.41 -18.02
C ALA A 83 9.88 53.34 -18.03
N ILE A 84 9.00 53.24 -17.03
CA ILE A 84 7.86 54.13 -16.84
C ILE A 84 8.34 55.56 -16.65
N GLN A 85 9.42 55.78 -15.91
CA GLN A 85 9.98 57.12 -15.76
C GLN A 85 10.45 57.68 -17.11
N GLN A 86 11.20 56.89 -17.88
CA GLN A 86 11.65 57.29 -19.23
C GLN A 86 10.48 57.52 -20.20
N GLU A 87 9.47 56.66 -20.16
CA GLU A 87 8.27 56.76 -21.00
C GLU A 87 7.41 57.95 -20.57
N ARG A 88 7.26 58.24 -19.28
CA ARG A 88 6.57 59.46 -18.79
C ARG A 88 7.27 60.71 -19.29
N ASP A 89 8.60 60.73 -19.30
CA ASP A 89 9.37 61.84 -19.85
C ASP A 89 9.13 61.98 -21.35
N LEU A 90 9.07 60.86 -22.09
CA LEU A 90 8.83 60.83 -23.53
C LEU A 90 7.38 61.16 -23.91
N ILE A 91 6.39 60.64 -23.19
CA ILE A 91 4.97 60.95 -23.33
C ILE A 91 4.72 62.39 -22.93
N THR A 92 5.36 62.94 -21.89
CA THR A 92 5.22 64.36 -21.59
C THR A 92 5.71 65.21 -22.78
N ARG A 93 6.75 64.76 -23.49
CA ARG A 93 7.18 65.38 -24.77
C ARG A 93 6.19 65.12 -25.91
N GLN A 94 5.66 63.91 -26.06
CA GLN A 94 4.74 63.54 -27.14
C GLN A 94 3.32 64.06 -26.95
N ASN A 95 2.78 64.13 -25.74
CA ASN A 95 1.46 64.70 -25.42
C ASN A 95 1.47 66.21 -25.58
N LYS A 96 2.60 66.88 -25.28
CA LYS A 96 2.83 68.26 -25.76
C LYS A 96 2.66 68.36 -27.28
N ALA A 97 3.00 67.30 -28.04
CA ALA A 97 2.83 67.24 -29.50
C ALA A 97 1.46 66.68 -29.98
N LYS A 98 0.82 65.74 -29.27
CA LYS A 98 -0.42 65.02 -29.64
C LYS A 98 -1.69 65.65 -29.09
N ALA A 99 -1.64 66.42 -27.99
CA ALA A 99 -2.76 67.28 -27.59
C ALA A 99 -3.10 68.30 -28.69
N ALA A 100 -2.17 68.57 -29.60
CA ALA A 100 -2.41 69.30 -30.83
C ALA A 100 -3.22 68.51 -31.89
N ALA A 101 -3.44 67.19 -31.76
CA ALA A 101 -3.88 66.29 -32.85
C ALA A 101 -5.17 65.46 -32.63
N THR A 102 -5.49 64.96 -31.43
CA THR A 102 -6.53 63.91 -31.23
C THR A 102 -7.85 64.39 -30.60
N LYS A 103 -8.57 65.27 -31.32
CA LYS A 103 -9.92 65.75 -30.97
C LYS A 103 -11.07 64.98 -31.69
N SER A 104 -10.80 63.85 -32.36
CA SER A 104 -11.64 63.43 -33.51
C SER A 104 -12.23 62.00 -33.60
N ALA A 105 -12.04 61.01 -32.70
CA ALA A 105 -12.27 59.60 -33.16
C ALA A 105 -12.94 58.50 -32.28
N SER A 106 -13.48 58.71 -31.07
CA SER A 106 -13.90 57.57 -30.19
C SER A 106 -15.43 57.36 -30.05
N LEU A 107 -16.13 56.95 -31.12
CA LEU A 107 -17.56 56.58 -31.08
C LEU A 107 -17.89 55.16 -31.60
N GLU A 108 -16.95 54.43 -32.22
CA GLU A 108 -17.31 53.25 -33.03
C GLU A 108 -17.24 51.87 -32.34
N GLN A 109 -16.66 51.73 -31.15
CA GLN A 109 -16.18 50.41 -30.69
C GLN A 109 -17.06 49.68 -29.66
N ARG A 110 -18.37 49.95 -29.61
CA ARG A 110 -19.31 49.26 -28.69
C ARG A 110 -20.05 48.06 -29.28
N LYS A 111 -19.88 47.73 -30.57
CA LYS A 111 -20.73 46.76 -31.28
C LYS A 111 -20.24 45.31 -31.36
N ARG A 112 -19.07 44.92 -30.82
CA ARG A 112 -18.40 43.68 -31.26
C ARG A 112 -18.37 42.46 -30.33
N ASN A 113 -18.77 42.54 -29.05
CA ASN A 113 -18.46 41.48 -28.07
C ASN A 113 -19.63 40.61 -27.58
N GLN A 114 -20.78 40.60 -28.25
CA GLN A 114 -21.94 39.81 -27.81
C GLN A 114 -22.06 38.39 -28.41
N PHE A 115 -21.17 37.95 -29.31
CA PHE A 115 -21.45 36.76 -30.13
C PHE A 115 -20.75 35.45 -29.70
N LEU A 116 -19.83 35.45 -28.72
CA LEU A 116 -18.96 34.28 -28.47
C LEU A 116 -19.41 33.33 -27.35
N HIS A 117 -20.52 33.60 -26.66
CA HIS A 117 -20.87 32.86 -25.43
C HIS A 117 -21.95 31.77 -25.59
N MET A 118 -22.36 31.44 -26.82
CA MET A 118 -23.59 30.65 -27.06
C MET A 118 -23.37 29.23 -27.63
N ARG A 119 -22.13 28.73 -27.74
CA ARG A 119 -21.84 27.43 -28.40
C ARG A 119 -21.45 26.28 -27.45
N GLU A 120 -21.20 26.56 -26.17
CA GLU A 120 -20.55 25.60 -25.26
C GLU A 120 -21.52 24.70 -24.48
N LYS A 121 -22.84 24.89 -24.60
CA LYS A 121 -23.87 24.22 -23.78
C LYS A 121 -24.63 23.04 -24.42
N GLN A 122 -24.11 22.41 -25.49
CA GLN A 122 -24.88 21.40 -26.24
C GLN A 122 -24.38 19.94 -26.22
N LEU A 123 -23.23 19.62 -25.61
CA LEU A 123 -22.61 18.28 -25.78
C LEU A 123 -22.59 17.35 -24.56
N ALA A 124 -22.99 17.79 -23.37
CA ALA A 124 -22.81 17.00 -22.13
C ALA A 124 -23.98 16.07 -21.74
N GLY A 125 -25.04 15.97 -22.56
CA GLY A 125 -26.32 15.37 -22.14
C GLY A 125 -26.67 13.96 -22.68
N GLN A 126 -25.89 13.39 -23.60
CA GLN A 126 -26.31 12.18 -24.34
C GLN A 126 -25.66 10.86 -23.91
N GLU A 127 -24.58 10.86 -23.13
CA GLU A 127 -23.86 9.61 -22.80
C GLU A 127 -24.44 8.82 -21.62
N GLN A 128 -25.31 9.42 -20.80
CA GLN A 128 -25.76 8.79 -19.56
C GLN A 128 -27.02 7.90 -19.68
N ARG A 129 -27.60 7.72 -20.89
CA ARG A 129 -28.90 7.02 -21.05
C ARG A 129 -28.85 5.71 -21.84
N ARG A 130 -27.68 5.21 -22.22
CA ARG A 130 -27.55 3.93 -22.94
C ARG A 130 -27.24 2.71 -22.06
N ALA A 131 -26.78 2.90 -20.82
CA ALA A 131 -26.27 1.81 -19.98
C ALA A 131 -27.32 1.07 -19.12
N SER A 132 -28.56 1.55 -19.04
CA SER A 132 -29.52 1.05 -18.04
C SER A 132 -30.61 0.11 -18.56
N GLN A 133 -30.65 -0.22 -19.87
CA GLN A 133 -31.72 -1.06 -20.43
C GLN A 133 -31.36 -2.55 -20.63
N ASP A 134 -30.09 -2.95 -20.53
CA ASP A 134 -29.68 -4.33 -20.86
C ASP A 134 -29.85 -5.36 -19.73
N ILE A 135 -30.00 -4.91 -18.47
CA ILE A 135 -30.01 -5.81 -17.30
C ILE A 135 -31.38 -6.46 -17.06
N LEU A 136 -32.47 -5.91 -17.60
CA LEU A 136 -33.83 -6.38 -17.28
C LEU A 136 -34.33 -7.60 -18.08
N ARG A 137 -33.60 -8.03 -19.13
CA ARG A 137 -34.05 -9.11 -20.03
C ARG A 137 -33.59 -10.53 -19.65
N GLN A 138 -32.62 -10.70 -18.76
CA GLN A 138 -32.03 -12.02 -18.46
C GLN A 138 -32.80 -12.87 -17.43
N LYS A 139 -33.66 -12.26 -16.59
CA LYS A 139 -34.16 -12.93 -15.38
C LYS A 139 -35.38 -13.84 -15.58
N LYS A 140 -36.03 -13.79 -16.75
CA LYS A 140 -37.35 -14.42 -16.97
C LYS A 140 -37.31 -15.82 -17.61
N MET A 141 -36.12 -16.34 -17.94
CA MET A 141 -35.93 -17.65 -18.60
C MET A 141 -35.66 -18.80 -17.61
N GLN A 142 -35.27 -18.50 -16.36
CA GLN A 142 -34.72 -19.50 -15.42
C GLN A 142 -35.77 -20.26 -14.60
N GLU A 143 -37.03 -19.82 -14.61
CA GLU A 143 -38.03 -20.27 -13.62
C GLU A 143 -38.91 -21.43 -14.11
N ALA A 144 -38.98 -21.67 -15.42
CA ALA A 144 -39.76 -22.76 -16.01
C ALA A 144 -39.05 -24.12 -15.96
N GLN A 145 -37.73 -24.11 -15.78
CA GLN A 145 -36.88 -25.31 -15.78
C GLN A 145 -36.90 -26.06 -14.43
N ALA A 146 -37.40 -25.42 -13.37
CA ALA A 146 -37.36 -25.93 -11.99
C ALA A 146 -38.48 -26.93 -11.63
N ARG A 147 -39.54 -27.05 -12.45
CA ARG A 147 -40.75 -27.83 -12.09
C ARG A 147 -40.79 -29.25 -12.64
N LEU A 148 -39.93 -29.60 -13.59
CA LEU A 148 -39.87 -30.94 -14.21
C LEU A 148 -38.98 -31.91 -13.41
N THR A 149 -38.08 -31.40 -12.56
CA THR A 149 -37.07 -32.16 -11.81
C THR A 149 -37.58 -32.85 -10.54
N ASN A 150 -38.85 -32.64 -10.17
CA ASN A 150 -39.34 -32.98 -8.83
C ASN A 150 -40.01 -34.36 -8.75
N SER A 151 -40.44 -34.96 -9.87
CA SER A 151 -41.07 -36.29 -9.92
C SER A 151 -40.07 -37.43 -10.19
N GLU A 152 -38.96 -37.13 -10.88
CA GLU A 152 -37.81 -38.04 -11.06
C GLU A 152 -37.13 -38.36 -9.71
N ARG A 153 -37.35 -37.50 -8.72
CA ARG A 153 -36.75 -37.55 -7.38
C ARG A 153 -37.21 -38.73 -6.52
N ALA A 154 -38.41 -39.28 -6.74
CA ALA A 154 -39.03 -40.23 -5.79
C ALA A 154 -38.65 -41.72 -6.03
N VAL A 155 -38.57 -42.15 -7.29
CA VAL A 155 -38.16 -43.53 -7.65
C VAL A 155 -36.65 -43.74 -7.48
N ALA A 156 -35.87 -42.66 -7.62
CA ALA A 156 -34.45 -42.65 -7.30
C ALA A 156 -34.16 -42.97 -5.82
N ILE A 157 -35.05 -42.60 -4.89
CA ILE A 157 -34.83 -42.73 -3.44
C ILE A 157 -34.79 -44.19 -2.96
N GLN A 158 -35.56 -45.09 -3.56
CA GLN A 158 -35.64 -46.50 -3.11
C GLN A 158 -34.51 -47.38 -3.67
N ARG A 159 -34.10 -47.15 -4.93
CA ARG A 159 -32.85 -47.74 -5.47
C ARG A 159 -31.62 -47.24 -4.69
N ALA A 160 -31.62 -45.96 -4.32
CA ALA A 160 -30.54 -45.36 -3.55
C ALA A 160 -30.34 -45.99 -2.15
N GLN A 161 -31.38 -46.54 -1.50
CA GLN A 161 -31.26 -47.07 -0.12
C GLN A 161 -30.58 -48.45 -0.02
N LEU A 162 -30.71 -49.31 -1.03
CA LEU A 162 -30.04 -50.62 -1.08
C LEU A 162 -28.60 -50.51 -1.58
N GLU A 163 -28.37 -49.67 -2.59
CA GLU A 163 -27.02 -49.25 -2.98
C GLU A 163 -26.32 -48.58 -1.80
N ALA A 164 -26.99 -47.75 -1.02
CA ALA A 164 -26.42 -47.08 0.16
C ALA A 164 -25.87 -48.04 1.24
N ARG A 165 -26.39 -49.26 1.40
CA ARG A 165 -25.91 -50.20 2.43
C ARG A 165 -24.64 -50.96 2.02
N LEU A 166 -24.55 -51.39 0.76
CA LEU A 166 -23.33 -52.00 0.21
C LEU A 166 -22.24 -50.95 0.04
N LYS A 167 -22.64 -49.76 -0.44
CA LYS A 167 -21.79 -48.58 -0.53
C LYS A 167 -21.29 -48.16 0.85
N ALA A 168 -22.10 -48.18 1.92
CA ALA A 168 -21.65 -47.79 3.27
C ALA A 168 -20.48 -48.60 3.85
N ASN A 169 -20.27 -49.86 3.46
CA ASN A 169 -19.15 -50.67 3.97
C ASN A 169 -17.88 -50.49 3.12
N GLN A 170 -18.04 -50.41 1.80
CA GLN A 170 -16.97 -49.97 0.89
C GLN A 170 -16.54 -48.54 1.23
N ASP A 171 -17.48 -47.65 1.51
CA ASP A 171 -17.28 -46.27 1.93
C ASP A 171 -16.53 -46.19 3.25
N LYS A 172 -16.63 -47.17 4.17
CA LYS A 172 -15.84 -47.17 5.41
C LYS A 172 -14.37 -47.49 5.15
N ALA A 173 -14.08 -48.48 4.32
CA ALA A 173 -12.71 -48.81 3.92
C ALA A 173 -12.09 -47.69 3.09
N VAL A 174 -12.82 -47.20 2.09
CA VAL A 174 -12.46 -46.03 1.29
C VAL A 174 -12.35 -44.78 2.15
N ARG A 175 -13.15 -44.62 3.21
CA ARG A 175 -13.02 -43.49 4.14
C ARG A 175 -11.74 -43.60 4.96
N LEU A 176 -11.34 -44.77 5.43
CA LEU A 176 -10.07 -44.92 6.15
C LEU A 176 -8.86 -44.70 5.25
N GLU A 177 -8.90 -45.19 4.02
CA GLU A 177 -7.90 -44.92 2.99
C GLU A 177 -7.85 -43.42 2.66
N ARG A 178 -9.00 -42.80 2.39
CA ARG A 178 -9.12 -41.34 2.20
C ARG A 178 -8.65 -40.55 3.40
N MET A 179 -8.90 -40.99 4.64
CA MET A 179 -8.41 -40.29 5.83
C MET A 179 -6.88 -40.35 5.92
N ARG A 180 -6.25 -41.45 5.51
CA ARG A 180 -4.78 -41.57 5.44
C ARG A 180 -4.20 -40.72 4.32
N GLU A 181 -4.79 -40.81 3.13
CA GLU A 181 -4.43 -39.96 1.99
C GLU A 181 -4.63 -38.48 2.33
N GLN A 182 -5.72 -38.12 3.01
CA GLN A 182 -5.98 -36.76 3.47
C GLN A 182 -4.94 -36.30 4.48
N GLN A 183 -4.57 -37.12 5.47
CA GLN A 183 -3.52 -36.78 6.43
C GLN A 183 -2.15 -36.61 5.76
N GLU A 184 -1.82 -37.48 4.79
CA GLU A 184 -0.60 -37.36 4.02
C GLU A 184 -0.61 -36.12 3.11
N MET A 185 -1.72 -35.86 2.43
CA MET A 185 -1.92 -34.64 1.64
C MET A 185 -1.87 -33.39 2.50
N GLU A 186 -2.47 -33.38 3.69
CA GLU A 186 -2.43 -32.27 4.65
C GLU A 186 -1.01 -32.02 5.14
N ARG A 187 -0.24 -33.09 5.39
CA ARG A 187 1.18 -32.97 5.73
C ARG A 187 1.97 -32.37 4.58
N LEU A 188 1.84 -32.90 3.37
CA LEU A 188 2.53 -32.40 2.19
C LEU A 188 2.12 -30.94 1.90
N ALA A 189 0.85 -30.60 2.07
CA ALA A 189 0.37 -29.23 1.91
C ALA A 189 0.98 -28.30 2.96
N ALA A 190 1.02 -28.70 4.24
CA ALA A 190 1.64 -27.90 5.30
C ALA A 190 3.15 -27.73 5.10
N GLU A 191 3.85 -28.76 4.63
CA GLU A 191 5.27 -28.69 4.28
C GLU A 191 5.51 -27.75 3.09
N ASN A 192 4.70 -27.86 2.02
CA ASN A 192 4.76 -26.96 0.87
C ASN A 192 4.48 -25.51 1.24
N GLU A 193 3.50 -25.25 2.12
CA GLU A 193 3.19 -23.89 2.60
C GLU A 193 4.35 -23.28 3.41
N VAL A 194 5.02 -24.10 4.23
CA VAL A 194 6.24 -23.67 4.94
C VAL A 194 7.34 -23.35 3.95
N GLN A 195 7.57 -24.23 2.98
CA GLN A 195 8.61 -24.04 1.97
C GLN A 195 8.33 -22.80 1.10
N GLU A 196 7.09 -22.56 0.74
CA GLU A 196 6.68 -21.35 0.02
C GLU A 196 6.97 -20.09 0.86
N ALA A 197 6.57 -20.09 2.14
CA ALA A 197 6.85 -18.98 3.05
C ALA A 197 8.37 -18.75 3.25
N GLU A 198 9.15 -19.83 3.43
CA GLU A 198 10.61 -19.79 3.56
C GLU A 198 11.27 -19.27 2.26
N SER A 199 10.74 -19.63 1.08
CA SER A 199 11.26 -19.17 -0.21
C SER A 199 11.01 -17.69 -0.49
N ARG A 200 9.96 -17.11 0.11
CA ARG A 200 9.61 -15.69 -0.03
C ARG A 200 10.43 -14.80 0.91
N LEU A 201 10.87 -15.34 2.05
CA LEU A 201 11.68 -14.62 3.03
C LEU A 201 12.94 -13.95 2.42
N PRO A 202 13.80 -14.62 1.64
CA PRO A 202 14.98 -13.96 1.03
C PRO A 202 14.61 -12.87 0.02
N GLN A 203 13.44 -12.95 -0.62
CA GLN A 203 12.97 -11.90 -1.53
C GLN A 203 12.59 -10.62 -0.76
N LEU A 204 11.91 -10.78 0.39
CA LEU A 204 11.56 -9.66 1.26
C LEU A 204 12.81 -9.03 1.90
N GLU A 205 13.78 -9.84 2.33
CA GLU A 205 15.07 -9.35 2.85
C GLU A 205 15.84 -8.56 1.77
N ALA A 206 15.85 -9.05 0.53
CA ALA A 206 16.45 -8.32 -0.59
C ALA A 206 15.73 -6.99 -0.88
N GLU A 207 14.40 -6.96 -0.82
CA GLU A 207 13.63 -5.72 -0.96
C GLU A 207 13.91 -4.74 0.18
N GLU A 208 14.05 -5.21 1.42
CA GLU A 208 14.41 -4.40 2.57
C GLU A 208 15.76 -3.70 2.35
N LEU A 209 16.78 -4.44 1.89
CA LEU A 209 18.11 -3.89 1.61
C LEU A 209 18.06 -2.83 0.51
N VAL A 210 17.28 -3.05 -0.56
CA VAL A 210 17.09 -2.05 -1.62
C VAL A 210 16.40 -0.79 -1.08
N CYS A 211 15.37 -0.95 -0.24
CA CYS A 211 14.68 0.19 0.37
C CYS A 211 15.61 0.99 1.29
N LEU A 212 16.44 0.31 2.09
CA LEU A 212 17.44 0.95 2.94
C LEU A 212 18.47 1.72 2.12
N GLN A 213 19.01 1.11 1.06
CA GLN A 213 19.95 1.77 0.16
C GLN A 213 19.31 3.00 -0.52
N ARG A 214 18.06 2.88 -0.96
CA ARG A 214 17.33 3.99 -1.58
C ARG A 214 17.06 5.14 -0.60
N LEU A 215 16.75 4.84 0.66
CA LEU A 215 16.59 5.82 1.73
C LEU A 215 17.92 6.56 1.99
N GLN A 216 19.04 5.83 2.06
CA GLN A 216 20.37 6.41 2.20
C GLN A 216 20.71 7.34 1.03
N ASN A 217 20.48 6.89 -0.21
CA ASN A 217 20.68 7.72 -1.40
C ASN A 217 19.81 8.98 -1.38
N SER A 218 18.55 8.87 -0.95
CA SER A 218 17.64 10.01 -0.82
C SER A 218 18.18 11.03 0.18
N ARG A 219 18.71 10.59 1.33
CA ARG A 219 19.35 11.47 2.32
C ARG A 219 20.57 12.19 1.74
N ILE A 220 21.42 11.49 0.99
CA ILE A 220 22.60 12.08 0.33
C ILE A 220 22.17 13.14 -0.69
N VAL A 221 21.17 12.85 -1.54
CA VAL A 221 20.63 13.81 -2.52
C VAL A 221 20.03 15.03 -1.82
N THR A 222 19.33 14.85 -0.70
CA THR A 222 18.82 15.97 0.08
C THR A 222 19.95 16.83 0.63
N GLN A 223 21.02 16.23 1.16
CA GLN A 223 22.19 16.97 1.63
C GLN A 223 22.84 17.76 0.48
N SER A 224 23.08 17.14 -0.68
CA SER A 224 23.71 17.82 -1.82
C SER A 224 22.85 18.98 -2.34
N VAL A 225 21.53 18.81 -2.45
CA VAL A 225 20.62 19.89 -2.89
C VAL A 225 20.58 21.02 -1.87
N LEU A 226 20.60 20.71 -0.57
CA LEU A 226 20.65 21.74 0.46
C LEU A 226 21.97 22.51 0.40
N GLU A 227 23.11 21.84 0.21
CA GLU A 227 24.42 22.48 0.01
C GLU A 227 24.45 23.38 -1.26
N GLU A 228 23.86 22.93 -2.37
CA GLU A 228 23.69 23.73 -3.60
C GLU A 228 22.82 24.99 -3.37
N LEU A 229 21.77 24.88 -2.55
CA LEU A 229 20.94 26.02 -2.17
C LEU A 229 21.66 26.96 -1.20
N GLU A 230 22.45 26.43 -0.26
CA GLU A 230 23.29 27.23 0.65
C GLU A 230 24.32 28.05 -0.13
N THR A 231 24.93 27.46 -1.16
CA THR A 231 25.89 28.17 -2.04
C THR A 231 25.20 29.20 -2.94
N SER A 232 24.04 28.88 -3.52
CA SER A 232 23.31 29.77 -4.44
C SER A 232 22.62 30.96 -3.74
N LEU A 233 22.07 30.75 -2.55
CA LEU A 233 21.39 31.80 -1.78
C LEU A 233 22.35 32.60 -0.88
N GLY A 234 23.57 32.08 -0.69
CA GLY A 234 24.61 32.63 0.18
C GLY A 234 24.45 32.19 1.64
N SER A 235 25.58 31.94 2.33
CA SER A 235 25.65 31.39 3.70
C SER A 235 24.98 32.23 4.81
N ARG A 236 24.42 33.40 4.48
CA ARG A 236 23.71 34.29 5.41
C ARG A 236 22.19 34.33 5.19
N SER A 237 21.65 33.47 4.33
CA SER A 237 20.21 33.42 4.07
C SER A 237 19.46 32.91 5.31
N SER A 238 18.39 33.61 5.71
CA SER A 238 17.51 33.22 6.84
C SER A 238 16.91 31.82 6.67
N VAL A 239 16.78 31.35 5.44
CA VAL A 239 16.29 30.01 5.08
C VAL A 239 17.27 28.92 5.52
N THR A 240 18.58 29.17 5.41
CA THR A 240 19.62 28.22 5.79
C THR A 240 19.58 27.90 7.28
N ASN A 241 19.30 28.91 8.11
CA ASN A 241 19.15 28.73 9.55
C ASN A 241 17.89 27.93 9.91
N LEU A 242 16.78 28.17 9.22
CA LEU A 242 15.54 27.41 9.41
C LEU A 242 15.72 25.92 9.05
N LEU A 243 16.44 25.65 7.95
CA LEU A 243 16.70 24.28 7.49
C LEU A 243 17.60 23.49 8.44
N ARG A 244 18.67 24.12 8.95
CA ARG A 244 19.53 23.50 9.97
C ARG A 244 18.79 23.25 11.28
N GLN A 245 17.88 24.15 11.68
CA GLN A 245 17.10 24.00 12.90
C GLN A 245 16.04 22.89 12.79
N LYS A 246 15.42 22.69 11.60
CA LYS A 246 14.48 21.60 11.34
C LYS A 246 15.16 20.23 11.32
N ASN A 247 16.35 20.10 10.70
CA ASN A 247 17.10 18.84 10.69
C ASN A 247 17.62 18.45 12.08
N LYS A 248 18.05 19.42 12.89
CA LYS A 248 18.57 19.17 14.24
C LYS A 248 17.48 18.71 15.23
N GLY A 249 16.22 19.06 14.98
CA GLY A 249 15.08 18.56 15.76
C GLY A 249 14.69 17.11 15.43
N GLN A 250 15.04 16.62 14.24
CA GLN A 250 14.67 15.29 13.79
C GLN A 250 15.66 14.20 14.25
N GLU A 251 16.96 14.51 14.32
CA GLU A 251 17.96 13.56 14.87
C GLU A 251 17.86 13.35 16.39
N HIS A 252 17.23 14.27 17.13
CA HIS A 252 17.04 14.13 18.59
C HIS A 252 15.91 13.14 18.96
N LEU A 253 15.01 12.80 18.03
CA LEU A 253 13.95 11.81 18.28
C LEU A 253 14.40 10.36 18.04
N ASP A 254 15.48 10.15 17.29
CA ASP A 254 16.07 8.83 17.06
C ASP A 254 17.09 8.42 18.16
N SER A 255 17.45 9.34 19.07
CA SER A 255 18.18 9.03 20.31
C SER A 255 17.21 8.84 21.48
N ALA A 256 16.27 7.90 21.34
CA ALA A 256 15.56 7.38 22.48
C ALA A 256 16.54 6.52 23.32
N PRO A 257 16.82 6.86 24.59
CA PRO A 257 17.56 5.97 25.47
C PRO A 257 16.76 4.67 25.60
N GLY A 258 17.46 3.55 25.45
CA GLY A 258 16.87 2.21 25.51
C GLY A 258 15.89 2.09 26.66
N LEU A 259 14.66 1.72 26.33
CA LEU A 259 13.71 1.10 27.23
C LEU A 259 14.34 -0.20 27.76
N GLN A 260 15.16 -0.05 28.80
CA GLN A 260 15.41 -1.09 29.78
C GLN A 260 14.10 -1.26 30.54
N GLY A 261 13.19 -2.04 29.94
CA GLY A 261 12.00 -2.53 30.60
C GLY A 261 12.44 -3.38 31.78
N GLY A 262 12.37 -2.79 32.97
CA GLY A 262 12.41 -3.51 34.22
C GLY A 262 11.30 -4.55 34.22
N ILE A 263 11.71 -5.80 34.24
CA ILE A 263 10.89 -6.95 34.58
C ILE A 263 10.51 -6.74 36.05
N THR A 264 9.34 -6.17 36.30
CA THR A 264 8.65 -6.36 37.57
C THR A 264 8.03 -7.75 37.51
N GLU A 265 8.71 -8.70 38.15
CA GLU A 265 8.13 -9.94 38.63
C GLU A 265 7.03 -9.56 39.64
N ASP A 266 5.82 -9.32 39.13
CA ASP A 266 4.61 -9.43 39.96
C ASP A 266 4.03 -10.82 39.73
N GLU A 267 4.41 -11.67 40.66
CA GLU A 267 3.93 -13.01 40.96
C GLU A 267 2.42 -12.95 41.26
N ALA A 268 1.60 -12.93 40.20
CA ALA A 268 0.17 -13.16 40.30
C ALA A 268 -0.09 -14.67 40.24
N ASP A 269 -0.09 -15.25 41.44
CA ASP A 269 -0.59 -16.58 41.78
C ASP A 269 -2.03 -16.76 41.24
N TYR A 270 -2.16 -17.45 40.10
CA TYR A 270 -3.44 -17.78 39.49
C TYR A 270 -3.72 -19.27 39.69
N SER A 271 -4.39 -19.57 40.80
CA SER A 271 -4.89 -20.90 41.16
C SER A 271 -5.87 -21.42 40.09
N PRO A 272 -5.74 -22.67 39.58
CA PRO A 272 -6.59 -23.19 38.50
C PRO A 272 -7.90 -23.86 38.95
N GLU A 273 -8.44 -23.60 40.15
CA GLU A 273 -9.60 -24.38 40.66
C GLU A 273 -11.01 -23.82 40.36
N ASP A 274 -11.20 -22.64 39.76
CA ASP A 274 -12.55 -22.02 39.66
C ASP A 274 -13.22 -22.05 38.26
N LEU A 275 -12.96 -23.06 37.42
CA LEU A 275 -13.57 -23.17 36.08
C LEU A 275 -14.51 -24.38 35.85
N GLU A 276 -15.02 -25.00 36.91
CA GLU A 276 -16.00 -26.11 36.80
C GLU A 276 -17.47 -25.78 37.10
N HIS A 277 -17.84 -24.53 37.38
CA HIS A 277 -19.22 -24.18 37.71
C HIS A 277 -19.86 -23.11 36.80
N ALA A 278 -20.01 -23.38 35.49
CA ALA A 278 -20.84 -22.53 34.63
C ALA A 278 -21.45 -23.18 33.35
N VAL A 279 -21.72 -24.49 33.30
CA VAL A 279 -22.52 -25.08 32.19
C VAL A 279 -23.53 -26.12 32.69
N ALA A 280 -24.29 -25.77 33.74
CA ALA A 280 -25.40 -26.58 34.22
C ALA A 280 -26.56 -25.71 34.71
N ALA A 281 -27.06 -24.79 33.87
CA ALA A 281 -28.35 -24.12 34.11
C ALA A 281 -28.91 -23.55 32.80
N GLY A 282 -29.91 -24.24 32.23
CA GLY A 282 -30.60 -23.87 31.01
C GLY A 282 -31.34 -25.09 30.43
N LEU A 283 -32.16 -25.78 31.23
CA LEU A 283 -33.63 -25.58 31.24
C LEU A 283 -34.18 -25.54 29.80
N ALA A 284 -34.64 -26.67 29.24
CA ALA A 284 -35.91 -27.32 29.58
C ALA A 284 -37.08 -26.31 29.61
N SER A 285 -37.71 -26.10 28.45
CA SER A 285 -39.12 -25.71 28.31
C SER A 285 -39.55 -25.79 26.84
N VAL A 286 -40.84 -26.14 26.65
CA VAL A 286 -41.66 -26.11 25.43
C VAL A 286 -41.55 -27.39 24.56
N GLU A 287 -42.31 -28.47 24.77
CA GLU A 287 -43.76 -28.66 24.96
C GLU A 287 -44.58 -28.59 23.65
N THR A 288 -45.26 -29.72 23.37
CA THR A 288 -46.50 -29.93 22.59
C THR A 288 -46.63 -29.47 21.11
N ARG A 289 -46.67 -30.46 20.20
CA ARG A 289 -47.88 -30.85 19.43
C ARG A 289 -47.63 -32.04 18.50
#